data_AF-A0A1N7C0M5-F1
#
_entry.id   AF-A0A1N7C0M5-F1
#
_cell.length_a   1.000
_cell.length_b   1.000
_cell.length_c   1.000
_cell.angle_alpha   90.00
_cell.angle_beta   90.00
_cell.angle_gamma   90.00
#
_symmetry.space_group_name_H-M   'P 1'
#
loop_
_entity.id
_entity.type
_entity.pdbx_description
1 polymer ?
#
loop_
_entity_poly.entity_id
_entity_poly.type
_entity_poly.pdbx_seq_one_letter_code
_entity_poly.pdbx_strand_id
1 'polypeptide(L)'
;MDITCDQSCDMGYIYLQKFSNNYDYSFDKSRLIASNQPIEVVDSVYLKLNKLNWPNKKYNDAIMDGDFIEEFQNDLDNNGYIKGIELQLTESRLKYLIENYKIATFEFNDSQYYYIAFAEDNAVFDAENYVYTFTDKEDAFVIVSRSKERRYQINLNKNKESEKSLSPKIAFIRALIFKESSPYDIDYLKSLKLYISNDDY
;
A
#
# COMPACT_ATOMS: atom_id res chain seq x y z
N MET A 1 -12.19 -3.88 2.57
CA MET A 1 -10.84 -4.28 2.18
C MET A 1 -10.79 -5.79 2.17
N ASP A 2 -10.41 -6.33 1.03
CA ASP A 2 -10.24 -7.77 0.87
C ASP A 2 -8.75 -8.06 0.69
N ILE A 3 -8.30 -9.20 1.22
CA ILE A 3 -6.95 -9.72 1.03
C ILE A 3 -7.06 -11.11 0.47
N THR A 4 -6.47 -11.35 -0.70
CA THR A 4 -6.25 -12.71 -1.21
C THR A 4 -4.81 -13.11 -0.93
N CYS A 5 -4.61 -14.36 -0.55
CA CYS A 5 -3.30 -14.87 -0.22
C CYS A 5 -3.13 -16.31 -0.68
N ASP A 6 -1.99 -16.59 -1.30
CA ASP A 6 -1.51 -17.93 -1.60
C ASP A 6 -0.27 -18.21 -0.75
N GLN A 7 -0.46 -18.99 0.31
CA GLN A 7 0.60 -19.35 1.26
C GLN A 7 1.58 -20.38 0.69
N SER A 8 1.26 -21.05 -0.42
CA SER A 8 2.19 -22.00 -1.07
C SER A 8 3.39 -21.29 -1.71
N CYS A 9 3.20 -20.03 -2.10
CA CYS A 9 4.22 -19.21 -2.75
C CYS A 9 4.47 -17.86 -2.06
N ASP A 10 3.96 -17.67 -0.83
CA ASP A 10 4.04 -16.43 -0.05
C ASP A 10 3.58 -15.19 -0.84
N MET A 11 2.55 -15.31 -1.70
CA MET A 11 2.01 -14.19 -2.48
C MET A 11 0.69 -13.69 -1.92
N GLY A 12 0.46 -12.39 -2.04
CA GLY A 12 -0.80 -11.79 -1.65
C GLY A 12 -1.17 -10.57 -2.46
N TYR A 13 -2.44 -10.19 -2.34
CA TYR A 13 -2.98 -8.99 -2.95
C TYR A 13 -3.95 -8.32 -1.98
N ILE A 14 -3.81 -7.01 -1.79
CA ILE A 14 -4.72 -6.19 -0.99
C ILE A 14 -5.58 -5.35 -1.93
N TYR A 15 -6.90 -5.51 -1.86
CA TYR A 15 -7.87 -4.73 -2.64
C TYR A 15 -8.28 -3.47 -1.88
N LEU A 16 -7.94 -2.30 -2.43
CA LEU A 16 -8.26 -0.99 -1.84
C LEU A 16 -9.55 -0.40 -2.39
N GLN A 17 -9.98 -0.84 -3.58
CA GLN A 17 -11.27 -0.52 -4.17
C GLN A 17 -12.10 -1.78 -4.30
N LYS A 18 -13.43 -1.65 -4.12
CA LYS A 18 -14.34 -2.79 -4.16
C LYS A 18 -14.30 -3.46 -5.53
N PHE A 19 -14.10 -4.77 -5.54
CA PHE A 19 -14.20 -5.60 -6.73
C PHE A 19 -15.55 -5.40 -7.44
N SER A 20 -15.51 -5.03 -8.72
CA SER A 20 -16.62 -5.25 -9.64
C SER A 20 -16.34 -6.50 -10.47
N ASN A 21 -17.08 -7.58 -10.22
CA ASN A 21 -17.22 -8.82 -11.02
C ASN A 21 -16.40 -10.08 -10.60
N ASN A 22 -17.15 -11.12 -10.23
CA ASN A 22 -17.11 -12.51 -10.72
C ASN A 22 -15.77 -13.11 -11.16
N TYR A 23 -14.73 -13.11 -10.32
CA TYR A 23 -13.62 -14.04 -10.49
C TYR A 23 -13.87 -15.32 -9.68
N ASP A 24 -14.10 -16.41 -10.42
CA ASP A 24 -14.30 -17.77 -9.94
C ASP A 24 -12.93 -18.38 -9.56
N TYR A 25 -12.23 -17.76 -8.60
CA TYR A 25 -10.99 -18.33 -8.06
C TYR A 25 -11.33 -19.38 -7.00
N SER A 26 -10.56 -20.47 -6.97
CA SER A 26 -10.57 -21.55 -5.99
C SER A 26 -10.12 -21.13 -4.58
N PHE A 27 -10.39 -19.90 -4.15
CA PHE A 27 -10.19 -19.50 -2.76
C PHE A 27 -11.25 -20.18 -1.88
N ASP A 28 -10.81 -20.98 -0.91
CA ASP A 28 -11.75 -21.54 0.07
C ASP A 28 -12.33 -20.39 0.92
N LYS A 29 -13.56 -20.63 1.38
CA LYS A 29 -14.49 -19.71 2.04
C LYS A 29 -13.80 -18.52 2.71
N SER A 30 -14.19 -17.31 2.27
CA SER A 30 -13.72 -16.04 2.87
C SER A 30 -13.82 -16.07 4.39
N ARG A 31 -12.71 -15.82 5.08
CA ARG A 31 -12.70 -15.60 6.53
C ARG A 31 -12.86 -14.11 6.80
N LEU A 32 -13.96 -13.74 7.43
CA LEU A 32 -14.12 -12.40 7.98
C LEU A 32 -13.15 -12.24 9.16
N ILE A 33 -12.16 -11.37 9.02
CA ILE A 33 -11.17 -11.09 10.05
C ILE A 33 -11.65 -9.94 10.93
N ALA A 34 -12.16 -8.90 10.30
CA ALA A 34 -12.76 -7.77 10.98
C ALA A 34 -13.99 -7.28 10.20
N SER A 35 -15.03 -6.90 10.94
CA SER A 35 -16.19 -6.19 10.40
C SER A 35 -16.39 -4.93 11.20
N ASN A 36 -16.76 -3.85 10.53
CA ASN A 36 -17.06 -2.56 11.15
C ASN A 36 -15.95 -2.09 12.10
N GLN A 37 -14.69 -2.11 11.64
CA GLN A 37 -13.59 -1.55 12.39
C GLN A 37 -13.94 -0.11 12.82
N PRO A 38 -13.79 0.22 14.12
CA PRO A 38 -14.07 1.56 14.59
C PRO A 38 -13.11 2.53 13.92
N ILE A 39 -13.63 3.69 13.53
CA ILE A 39 -12.79 4.80 13.09
C ILE A 39 -12.33 5.52 14.34
N GLU A 40 -11.03 5.44 14.63
CA GLU A 40 -10.43 6.22 15.70
C GLU A 40 -10.27 7.68 15.27
N VAL A 41 -10.76 8.62 16.06
CA VAL A 41 -10.46 10.04 15.86
C VAL A 41 -9.08 10.30 16.45
N VAL A 42 -8.12 10.67 15.61
CA VAL A 42 -6.74 10.88 16.03
C VAL A 42 -6.39 12.35 15.90
N ASP A 43 -6.27 13.00 17.05
CA ASP A 43 -5.77 14.37 17.10
C ASP A 43 -4.28 14.40 16.73
N SER A 44 -3.86 15.49 16.11
CA SER A 44 -2.45 15.78 15.86
C SER A 44 -1.70 14.77 14.99
N VAL A 45 -2.39 13.98 14.15
CA VAL A 45 -1.72 13.13 13.14
C VAL A 45 -0.82 13.97 12.21
N TYR A 46 -1.20 15.21 11.94
CA TYR A 46 -0.38 16.15 11.15
C TYR A 46 1.02 16.36 11.76
N LEU A 47 1.18 16.29 13.10
CA LEU A 47 2.51 16.37 13.73
C LEU A 47 3.38 15.14 13.42
N LYS A 48 2.76 13.97 13.25
CA LYS A 48 3.47 12.76 12.82
C LYS A 48 3.81 12.85 11.32
N LEU A 49 2.86 13.30 10.51
CA LEU A 49 3.04 13.50 9.06
C LEU A 49 4.13 14.52 8.72
N ASN A 50 4.25 15.59 9.50
CA ASN A 50 5.29 16.61 9.31
C ASN A 50 6.72 16.10 9.50
N LYS A 51 6.91 14.90 10.07
CA LYS A 51 8.23 14.27 10.22
C LYS A 51 8.64 13.47 9.00
N LEU A 52 7.69 13.17 8.11
CA LEU A 52 7.94 12.38 6.91
C LEU A 52 8.54 13.22 5.80
N ASN A 53 9.09 12.56 4.78
CA ASN A 53 9.58 13.24 3.58
C ASN A 53 8.41 13.48 2.62
N TRP A 54 8.26 14.72 2.14
CA TRP A 54 7.21 15.13 1.20
C TRP A 54 7.82 15.65 -0.11
N PRO A 55 8.25 14.77 -1.02
CA PRO A 55 8.68 15.19 -2.34
C PRO A 55 7.52 15.88 -3.07
N ASN A 56 7.82 16.95 -3.81
CA ASN A 56 6.87 17.56 -4.73
C ASN A 56 6.75 16.69 -6.01
N LYS A 57 6.22 15.47 -5.86
CA LYS A 57 6.14 14.46 -6.91
C LYS A 57 4.95 13.54 -6.66
N LYS A 58 4.28 13.08 -7.73
CA LYS A 58 3.23 12.06 -7.63
C LYS A 58 3.85 10.68 -7.45
N TYR A 59 3.06 9.75 -6.92
CA TYR A 59 3.46 8.36 -6.73
C TYR A 59 3.95 7.72 -8.04
N ASN A 60 3.17 7.86 -9.12
CA ASN A 60 3.51 7.30 -10.42
C ASN A 60 4.75 7.96 -11.04
N ASP A 61 4.90 9.28 -10.89
CA ASP A 61 6.08 10.00 -11.37
C ASP A 61 7.35 9.52 -10.64
N ALA A 62 7.25 9.22 -9.33
CA ALA A 62 8.38 8.71 -8.55
C ALA A 62 8.83 7.31 -9.01
N ILE A 63 7.89 6.47 -9.45
CA ILE A 63 8.20 5.17 -10.06
C ILE A 63 8.83 5.38 -11.43
N MET A 64 8.25 6.23 -12.28
CA MET A 64 8.74 6.49 -13.64
C MET A 64 10.16 7.09 -13.67
N ASP A 65 10.46 7.96 -12.71
CA ASP A 65 11.79 8.55 -12.54
C ASP A 65 12.81 7.58 -11.92
N GLY A 66 12.36 6.42 -11.45
CA GLY A 66 13.21 5.40 -10.83
C GLY A 66 13.66 5.74 -9.41
N ASP A 67 12.92 6.59 -8.69
CA ASP A 67 13.21 6.90 -7.28
C ASP A 67 13.15 5.63 -6.40
N PHE A 68 12.26 4.71 -6.78
CA PHE A 68 12.12 3.37 -6.22
C PHE A 68 11.46 2.45 -7.26
N ILE A 69 11.50 1.14 -6.99
CA ILE A 69 10.62 0.16 -7.62
C ILE A 69 9.63 -0.35 -6.57
N GLU A 70 8.49 -0.84 -7.01
CA GLU A 70 7.51 -1.47 -6.15
C GLU A 70 7.98 -2.89 -5.76
N GLU A 71 7.42 -3.47 -4.69
CA GLU A 71 7.74 -4.84 -4.28
C GLU A 71 7.36 -5.84 -5.38
N PHE A 72 6.11 -5.73 -5.82
CA PHE A 72 5.59 -6.20 -7.09
C PHE A 72 4.82 -5.04 -7.74
N GLN A 73 4.22 -5.24 -8.91
CA GLN A 73 3.54 -4.16 -9.61
C GLN A 73 2.20 -3.83 -8.92
N ASN A 74 2.05 -2.62 -8.40
CA ASN A 74 0.75 -2.22 -7.85
C ASN A 74 -0.21 -1.84 -8.97
N ASP A 75 -1.47 -2.16 -8.77
CA ASP A 75 -2.52 -1.86 -9.72
C ASP A 75 -3.04 -0.44 -9.50
N LEU A 76 -2.95 0.37 -10.56
CA LEU A 76 -3.54 1.71 -10.61
C LEU A 76 -4.89 1.68 -11.32
N ASP A 77 -5.79 2.59 -10.92
CA ASP A 77 -6.99 2.91 -11.69
C ASP A 77 -6.67 3.90 -12.84
N ASN A 78 -7.68 4.20 -13.66
CA ASN A 78 -7.52 5.08 -14.82
C ASN A 78 -7.12 6.52 -14.47
N ASN A 79 -7.24 6.92 -13.20
CA ASN A 79 -6.88 8.24 -12.70
C ASN A 79 -5.54 8.25 -11.94
N GLY A 80 -4.88 7.09 -11.81
CA GLY A 80 -3.58 6.95 -11.16
C GLY A 80 -3.63 6.67 -9.66
N TYR A 81 -4.79 6.37 -9.08
CA TYR A 81 -4.89 5.92 -7.68
C TYR A 81 -4.60 4.42 -7.59
N ILE A 82 -3.94 3.98 -6.52
CA ILE A 82 -3.74 2.55 -6.28
C ILE A 82 -5.08 1.91 -5.95
N LYS A 83 -5.52 0.95 -6.75
CA LYS A 83 -6.71 0.12 -6.48
C LYS A 83 -6.35 -1.22 -5.83
N GLY A 84 -5.10 -1.67 -5.96
CA GLY A 84 -4.62 -2.83 -5.23
C GLY A 84 -3.11 -2.97 -5.16
N ILE A 85 -2.67 -3.71 -4.15
CA ILE A 85 -1.27 -3.86 -3.77
C ILE A 85 -0.89 -5.33 -3.90
N GLU A 86 0.05 -5.63 -4.80
CA GLU A 86 0.66 -6.96 -4.88
C GLU A 86 1.92 -6.99 -4.00
N LEU A 87 2.03 -7.98 -3.13
CA LEU A 87 3.05 -8.04 -2.09
C LEU A 87 3.41 -9.48 -1.71
N GLN A 88 4.61 -9.67 -1.17
CA GLN A 88 4.97 -10.94 -0.56
C GLN A 88 4.23 -11.01 0.77
N LEU A 89 3.44 -12.05 0.99
CA LEU A 89 2.54 -12.16 2.12
C LEU A 89 2.72 -13.50 2.84
N THR A 90 3.91 -13.69 3.41
CA THR A 90 4.19 -14.79 4.33
C THR A 90 3.19 -14.83 5.48
N GLU A 91 3.00 -15.99 6.11
CA GLU A 91 2.10 -16.15 7.26
C GLU A 91 2.40 -15.11 8.37
N SER A 92 3.67 -14.86 8.64
CA SER A 92 4.11 -13.87 9.65
C SER A 92 3.75 -12.43 9.25
N ARG A 93 3.90 -12.06 7.98
CA ARG A 93 3.57 -10.73 7.48
C ARG A 93 2.05 -10.52 7.38
N LEU A 94 1.31 -11.56 7.00
CA LEU A 94 -0.15 -11.55 7.03
C LEU A 94 -0.67 -11.30 8.44
N LYS A 95 -0.15 -12.05 9.42
CA LYS A 95 -0.50 -11.87 10.83
C LYS A 95 -0.18 -10.44 11.30
N TYR A 96 1.02 -9.95 11.01
CA TYR A 96 1.42 -8.58 11.35
C TYR A 96 0.48 -7.53 10.74
N LEU A 97 0.10 -7.69 9.47
CA LEU A 97 -0.84 -6.78 8.81
C LEU A 97 -2.21 -6.80 9.50
N ILE A 98 -2.75 -7.99 9.77
CA ILE A 98 -4.06 -8.15 10.44
C ILE A 98 -4.05 -7.50 11.83
N GLU A 99 -3.00 -7.74 12.62
CA GLU A 99 -2.88 -7.22 13.98
C GLU A 99 -2.75 -5.69 14.03
N ASN A 100 -2.20 -5.09 12.98
CA ASN A 100 -2.00 -3.65 12.87
C ASN A 100 -3.02 -2.96 11.96
N TYR A 101 -4.02 -3.69 11.47
CA TYR A 101 -5.06 -3.12 10.63
C TYR A 101 -5.88 -2.12 11.44
N LYS A 102 -5.73 -0.84 11.12
CA LYS A 102 -6.38 0.26 11.82
C LYS A 102 -6.92 1.27 10.83
N ILE A 103 -8.10 1.80 11.16
CA ILE A 103 -8.68 2.95 10.47
C ILE A 103 -8.78 4.11 11.45
N ALA A 104 -8.29 5.26 11.03
CA ALA A 104 -8.39 6.50 11.77
C ALA A 104 -8.93 7.63 10.90
N THR A 105 -9.34 8.71 11.54
CA THR A 105 -9.73 9.94 10.86
C THR A 105 -9.21 11.15 11.62
N PHE A 106 -8.90 12.21 10.88
CA PHE A 106 -8.36 13.45 11.42
C PHE A 106 -8.75 14.63 10.54
N GLU A 107 -8.84 15.81 11.14
CA GLU A 107 -9.10 17.05 10.43
C GLU A 107 -7.78 17.79 10.16
N PHE A 108 -7.63 18.33 8.96
CA PHE A 108 -6.51 19.19 8.59
C PHE A 108 -6.93 20.17 7.49
N ASN A 109 -6.64 21.47 7.68
CA ASN A 109 -7.02 22.55 6.77
C ASN A 109 -8.49 22.47 6.32
N ASP A 110 -9.41 22.43 7.30
CA ASP A 110 -10.86 22.36 7.09
C ASP A 110 -11.33 21.16 6.24
N SER A 111 -10.50 20.11 6.16
CA SER A 111 -10.80 18.88 5.42
C SER A 111 -10.68 17.67 6.34
N GLN A 112 -11.67 16.78 6.27
CA GLN A 112 -11.62 15.47 6.93
C GLN A 112 -10.82 14.50 6.07
N TYR A 113 -9.87 13.80 6.69
CA TYR A 113 -9.11 12.71 6.08
C TYR A 113 -9.32 11.41 6.83
N TYR A 114 -9.31 10.32 6.09
CA TYR A 114 -9.19 8.97 6.59
C TYR A 114 -7.76 8.47 6.43
N TYR A 115 -7.38 7.56 7.32
CA TYR A 115 -6.08 6.94 7.37
C TYR A 115 -6.25 5.44 7.59
N ILE A 116 -5.58 4.64 6.76
CA ILE A 116 -5.56 3.18 6.88
C ILE A 116 -4.11 2.72 7.00
N ALA A 117 -3.80 2.03 8.08
CA ALA A 117 -2.48 1.50 8.35
C ALA A 117 -2.37 0.03 7.90
N PHE A 118 -1.22 -0.30 7.29
CA PHE A 118 -0.82 -1.69 6.97
C PHE A 118 0.40 -2.13 7.80
N ALA A 119 0.78 -1.32 8.79
CA ALA A 119 1.88 -1.56 9.71
C ALA A 119 1.62 -0.81 11.02
N GLU A 120 2.41 -1.09 12.06
CA GLU A 120 2.30 -0.37 13.33
C GLU A 120 2.65 1.13 13.17
N ASP A 121 2.10 1.98 14.04
CA ASP A 121 2.25 3.43 13.98
C ASP A 121 3.71 3.90 13.85
N ASN A 122 4.63 3.29 14.58
CA ASN A 122 6.05 3.65 14.53
C ASN A 122 6.68 3.34 13.15
N ALA A 123 6.23 2.27 12.48
CA ALA A 123 6.71 1.91 11.16
C ALA A 123 6.06 2.76 10.06
N VAL A 124 4.83 3.23 10.27
CA VAL A 124 4.15 4.13 9.33
C VAL A 124 4.74 5.54 9.40
N PHE A 125 4.94 6.07 10.60
CA PHE A 125 5.41 7.44 10.81
C PHE A 125 6.94 7.55 11.02
N ASP A 126 7.70 6.60 10.48
CA ASP A 126 9.16 6.65 10.47
C ASP A 126 9.63 7.83 9.60
N ALA A 127 10.54 8.65 10.11
CA ALA A 127 11.03 9.85 9.43
C ALA A 127 11.79 9.56 8.11
N GLU A 128 12.19 8.31 7.86
CA GLU A 128 12.75 7.86 6.58
C GLU A 128 11.69 7.52 5.54
N ASN A 129 10.40 7.51 5.90
CA ASN A 129 9.30 7.27 4.97
C ASN A 129 8.98 8.51 4.13
N TYR A 130 8.33 8.24 3.01
CA TYR A 130 7.96 9.24 2.01
C TYR A 130 6.46 9.25 1.82
N VAL A 131 5.89 10.44 1.65
CA VAL A 131 4.49 10.63 1.29
C VAL A 131 4.41 11.12 -0.15
N TYR A 132 3.60 10.43 -0.95
CA TYR A 132 3.32 10.82 -2.33
C TYR A 132 1.83 11.08 -2.50
N THR A 133 1.49 12.12 -3.24
CA THR A 133 0.13 12.29 -3.75
C THR A 133 -0.09 11.40 -4.98
N PHE A 134 -1.33 10.99 -5.25
CA PHE A 134 -1.65 10.27 -6.49
C PHE A 134 -1.92 11.22 -7.65
N THR A 135 -2.56 12.37 -7.39
CA THR A 135 -3.03 13.30 -8.42
C THR A 135 -2.84 14.74 -7.98
N ASP A 136 -3.01 15.70 -8.90
CA ASP A 136 -2.94 17.14 -8.57
C ASP A 136 -4.09 17.60 -7.66
N LYS A 137 -5.10 16.75 -7.40
CA LYS A 137 -6.21 17.09 -6.49
C LYS A 137 -5.81 17.02 -5.02
N GLU A 138 -4.70 16.34 -4.70
CA GLU A 138 -4.24 16.15 -3.31
C GLU A 138 -5.35 15.63 -2.38
N ASP A 139 -6.19 14.74 -2.92
CA ASP A 139 -7.32 14.12 -2.22
C ASP A 139 -7.00 12.73 -1.68
N ALA A 140 -5.88 12.13 -2.10
CA ALA A 140 -5.34 10.92 -1.52
C ALA A 140 -3.81 10.86 -1.65
N PHE A 141 -3.21 10.14 -0.71
CA PHE A 141 -1.77 9.99 -0.52
C PHE A 141 -1.41 8.58 -0.09
N VAL A 142 -0.20 8.16 -0.41
CA VAL A 142 0.39 6.90 0.06
C VAL A 142 1.66 7.19 0.84
N ILE A 143 1.81 6.50 1.98
CA ILE A 143 3.05 6.48 2.75
C ILE A 143 3.84 5.24 2.36
N VAL A 144 5.07 5.43 1.90
CA VAL A 144 5.96 4.34 1.52
C VAL A 144 7.25 4.38 2.32
N SER A 145 7.67 3.22 2.79
CA SER A 145 9.05 2.99 3.24
C SER A 145 9.88 2.45 2.09
N ARG A 146 11.21 2.57 2.15
CA ARG A 146 12.12 2.02 1.14
C ARG A 146 13.09 1.02 1.76
N SER A 147 13.45 -0.03 1.02
CA SER A 147 14.43 -1.01 1.45
C SER A 147 15.76 -0.35 1.82
N LYS A 148 16.39 -0.82 2.89
CA LYS A 148 17.74 -0.37 3.27
C LYS A 148 18.76 -0.87 2.26
N GLU A 149 18.62 -2.12 1.86
CA GLU A 149 19.48 -2.78 0.88
C GLU A 149 19.01 -2.53 -0.56
N ARG A 150 19.99 -2.48 -1.46
CA ARG A 150 19.80 -2.40 -2.91
C ARG A 150 20.44 -3.64 -3.52
N ARG A 151 19.84 -4.19 -4.57
CA ARG A 151 20.43 -5.32 -5.32
C ARG A 151 21.39 -4.76 -6.37
N TYR A 152 22.37 -5.55 -6.79
CA TYR A 152 23.12 -5.22 -8.00
C TYR A 152 22.27 -5.54 -9.23
N GLN A 153 22.30 -4.65 -10.22
CA GLN A 153 21.69 -4.88 -11.53
C GLN A 153 22.74 -4.74 -12.63
N ILE A 154 22.59 -5.55 -13.66
CA ILE A 154 23.47 -5.57 -14.82
C ILE A 154 22.72 -4.91 -15.97
N ASN A 155 23.23 -3.76 -16.43
CA ASN A 155 22.66 -3.07 -17.58
C ASN A 155 23.26 -3.67 -18.86
N LEU A 156 22.46 -4.48 -19.56
CA LEU A 156 22.84 -5.05 -20.85
C LEU A 156 22.57 -4.03 -21.96
N ASN A 157 23.55 -3.18 -22.24
CA ASN A 157 23.52 -2.36 -23.44
C ASN A 157 24.02 -3.17 -24.64
N LYS A 158 23.20 -3.29 -25.70
CA LYS A 158 23.48 -4.14 -26.87
C LYS A 158 24.83 -3.88 -27.56
N ASN A 159 25.49 -2.74 -27.29
CA ASN A 159 26.76 -2.33 -27.91
C ASN A 159 27.83 -1.80 -26.91
N LYS A 160 27.71 -2.07 -25.60
CA LYS A 160 28.71 -1.65 -24.59
C LYS A 160 28.97 -2.75 -23.58
N GLU A 161 30.13 -2.73 -22.94
CA GLU A 161 30.40 -3.60 -21.79
C GLU A 161 29.30 -3.44 -20.74
N SER A 162 28.91 -4.56 -20.14
CA SER A 162 27.87 -4.57 -19.12
C SER A 162 28.29 -3.73 -17.91
N GLU A 163 27.53 -2.68 -17.61
CA GLU A 163 27.78 -1.84 -16.44
C GLU A 163 27.03 -2.39 -15.22
N LYS A 164 27.75 -2.62 -14.12
CA LYS A 164 27.17 -2.94 -12.82
C LYS A 164 26.67 -1.64 -12.19
N SER A 165 25.39 -1.58 -11.85
CA SER A 165 24.80 -0.50 -11.06
C SER A 165 23.99 -1.06 -9.89
N LEU A 166 23.55 -0.21 -8.98
CA LEU A 166 22.62 -0.60 -7.93
C LEU A 166 21.18 -0.42 -8.44
N SER A 167 20.32 -1.41 -8.21
CA SER A 167 18.88 -1.33 -8.47
C SER A 167 18.26 -0.19 -7.67
N PRO A 168 17.14 0.42 -8.09
CA PRO A 168 16.36 1.26 -7.20
C PRO A 168 15.99 0.51 -5.91
N LYS A 169 15.72 1.27 -4.84
CA LYS A 169 15.22 0.67 -3.58
C LYS A 169 13.81 0.12 -3.82
N ILE A 170 13.45 -0.96 -3.13
CA ILE A 170 12.09 -1.49 -3.15
C ILE A 170 11.23 -0.66 -2.19
N ALA A 171 10.09 -0.19 -2.63
CA ALA A 171 9.12 0.51 -1.81
C ALA A 171 8.08 -0.47 -1.23
N PHE A 172 7.76 -0.25 0.05
CA PHE A 172 6.69 -0.96 0.75
C PHE A 172 5.64 0.04 1.20
N ILE A 173 4.39 -0.18 0.83
CA ILE A 173 3.26 0.65 1.24
C ILE A 173 3.00 0.42 2.73
N ARG A 174 2.94 1.52 3.48
CA ARG A 174 2.74 1.53 4.94
C ARG A 174 1.36 2.01 5.32
N ALA A 175 0.83 3.00 4.60
CA ALA A 175 -0.50 3.51 4.83
C ALA A 175 -1.07 4.23 3.61
N LEU A 176 -2.39 4.36 3.62
CA LEU A 176 -3.17 5.17 2.69
C LEU A 176 -3.85 6.30 3.47
N ILE A 177 -3.80 7.52 2.95
CA ILE A 177 -4.53 8.68 3.48
C ILE A 177 -5.44 9.20 2.37
N PHE A 178 -6.70 9.51 2.67
CA PHE A 178 -7.64 9.96 1.64
C PHE A 178 -8.81 10.77 2.19
N LYS A 179 -9.36 11.64 1.35
CA LYS A 179 -10.62 12.35 1.57
C LYS A 179 -11.81 11.51 1.10
N GLU A 180 -13.00 11.83 1.59
CA GLU A 180 -14.25 11.26 1.09
C GLU A 180 -14.49 11.55 -0.40
N SER A 181 -13.91 12.62 -0.95
CA SER A 181 -13.97 12.97 -2.37
C SER A 181 -13.09 12.10 -3.28
N SER A 182 -12.23 11.26 -2.70
CA SER A 182 -11.35 10.33 -3.42
C SER A 182 -12.12 9.06 -3.86
N PRO A 183 -11.54 8.15 -4.68
CA PRO A 183 -12.22 6.93 -5.09
C PRO A 183 -12.30 5.84 -4.00
N TYR A 184 -11.75 6.08 -2.81
CA TYR A 184 -11.69 5.09 -1.74
C TYR A 184 -12.96 5.09 -0.88
N ASP A 185 -13.66 3.95 -0.86
CA ASP A 185 -14.87 3.74 -0.05
C ASP A 185 -14.52 3.34 1.38
N ILE A 186 -14.74 4.25 2.32
CA ILE A 186 -14.46 4.02 3.75
C ILE A 186 -15.29 2.86 4.33
N ASP A 187 -16.52 2.66 3.89
CA ASP A 187 -17.38 1.59 4.41
C ASP A 187 -16.94 0.22 3.90
N TYR A 188 -16.47 0.15 2.66
CA TYR A 188 -15.76 -1.03 2.17
C TYR A 188 -14.52 -1.30 3.02
N LEU A 189 -13.72 -0.28 3.29
CA LEU A 189 -12.45 -0.42 3.99
C LEU A 189 -12.66 -0.82 5.47
N LYS A 190 -13.71 -0.38 6.17
CA LYS A 190 -14.04 -0.84 7.55
C LYS A 190 -14.14 -2.34 7.75
N SER A 191 -14.34 -3.12 6.69
CA SER A 191 -14.36 -4.57 6.76
C SER A 191 -13.07 -5.15 6.19
N LEU A 192 -12.46 -6.10 6.92
CA LEU A 192 -11.33 -6.89 6.44
C LEU A 192 -11.75 -8.35 6.24
N LYS A 193 -11.70 -8.80 4.99
CA LYS A 193 -11.94 -10.20 4.62
C LYS A 193 -10.65 -10.81 4.06
N LEU A 194 -10.35 -12.02 4.50
CA LEU A 194 -9.21 -12.80 4.05
C LEU A 194 -9.68 -14.00 3.23
N TYR A 195 -9.04 -14.22 2.09
CA TYR A 195 -9.27 -15.32 1.17
C TYR A 195 -7.94 -16.06 1.03
N ILE A 196 -7.90 -17.35 1.34
CA ILE A 196 -6.68 -18.17 1.31
C ILE A 196 -6.83 -19.23 0.22
N SER A 197 -5.83 -19.34 -0.65
CA SER A 197 -5.78 -20.40 -1.67
C SER A 197 -5.44 -21.72 -0.98
N ASN A 198 -6.15 -22.79 -1.34
CA ASN A 198 -5.92 -24.15 -0.84
C ASN A 198 -5.30 -25.05 -1.91
N ASP A 199 -4.55 -24.50 -2.88
CA ASP A 199 -3.87 -25.34 -3.86
C ASP A 199 -2.70 -26.11 -3.19
N ASP A 200 -3.06 -27.20 -2.50
CA ASP A 200 -2.19 -28.34 -2.24
C ASP A 200 -1.79 -28.91 -3.61
N TYR A 201 -0.66 -28.44 -4.16
CA TYR A 201 -0.05 -29.00 -5.36
C TYR A 201 0.55 -30.39 -5.11
#